data_AF-A0A9Q1J1C4-F1
#
_entry.id   AF-A0A9Q1J1C4-F1
#
_cell.length_a   1.000
_cell.length_b   1.000
_cell.length_c   1.000
_cell.angle_alpha   90.00
_cell.angle_beta   90.00
_cell.angle_gamma   90.00
#
_symmetry.space_group_name_H-M   'P 1'
#
loop_
_entity.id
_entity.type
_entity.pdbx_description
1 polymer ?
#
loop_
_entity_poly.entity_id
_entity_poly.type
_entity_poly.pdbx_seq_one_letter_code
_entity_poly.pdbx_strand_id
1 'polypeptide(L)'
;MTFMPGQELNVTGLVKSNPVRFSINVGHNMEIIALHFDAHFNYRGDKHTIVLNSKQGGPWEEEQRESNFPFEEGKEFQVRLCTGRHWARLFTDAR
;
A
#
# COMPACT_ATOMS: atom_id res chain seq x y z
N MET A 1 9.14 14.85 -8.79
CA MET A 1 7.71 15.22 -8.95
C MET A 1 7.11 15.32 -7.57
N THR A 2 6.25 16.31 -7.32
CA THR A 2 5.64 16.54 -5.99
C THR A 2 4.18 16.08 -6.04
N PHE A 3 3.77 15.23 -5.10
CA PHE A 3 2.39 14.81 -4.91
C PHE A 3 1.73 15.72 -3.87
N MET A 4 0.67 16.43 -4.27
CA MET A 4 0.02 17.47 -3.48
C MET A 4 -1.35 17.00 -2.97
N PRO A 5 -1.83 17.52 -1.82
CA PRO A 5 -3.19 17.26 -1.37
C PRO A 5 -4.23 17.61 -2.45
N GLY A 6 -5.22 16.73 -2.62
CA GLY A 6 -6.25 16.82 -3.65
C GLY A 6 -5.89 16.10 -4.96
N GLN A 7 -4.67 15.58 -5.09
CA GLN A 7 -4.28 14.75 -6.22
C GLN A 7 -4.57 13.27 -5.97
N GLU A 8 -4.75 12.54 -7.08
CA GLU A 8 -4.90 11.09 -7.09
C GLU A 8 -3.64 10.45 -7.66
N LEU A 9 -3.11 9.44 -6.96
CA LEU A 9 -2.06 8.57 -7.45
C LEU A 9 -2.67 7.21 -7.80
N ASN A 10 -2.60 6.84 -9.07
CA ASN A 10 -3.06 5.56 -9.59
C ASN A 10 -1.88 4.65 -9.90
N VAL A 11 -1.82 3.51 -9.24
CA VAL A 11 -0.80 2.48 -9.46
C VAL A 11 -1.50 1.24 -10.01
N THR A 12 -1.09 0.82 -11.21
CA THR A 12 -1.51 -0.46 -11.78
C THR A 12 -0.32 -1.41 -11.82
N GLY A 13 -0.56 -2.68 -11.55
CA GLY A 13 0.49 -3.70 -11.56
C GLY A 13 -0.08 -5.09 -11.80
N LEU A 14 0.82 -6.05 -12.01
CA LEU A 14 0.50 -7.47 -12.13
C LEU A 14 1.10 -8.20 -10.93
N VAL A 15 0.28 -8.96 -10.21
CA VAL A 15 0.78 -9.81 -9.12
C VAL A 15 1.57 -10.96 -9.73
N LYS A 16 2.82 -11.13 -9.28
CA LYS A 16 3.69 -12.23 -9.75
C LYS A 16 3.15 -13.59 -9.30
N SER A 17 3.63 -14.65 -9.95
CA SER A 17 3.38 -16.02 -9.48
C SER A 17 4.02 -16.29 -8.12
N ASN A 18 3.39 -17.15 -7.33
CA ASN A 18 3.72 -17.49 -5.95
C ASN A 18 4.05 -16.25 -5.08
N PRO A 19 3.14 -15.27 -4.98
CA PRO A 19 3.42 -14.03 -4.28
C PRO A 19 3.53 -14.27 -2.77
N VAL A 20 4.56 -13.67 -2.15
CA VAL A 20 4.69 -13.63 -0.68
C VAL A 20 4.07 -12.35 -0.14
N ARG A 21 4.47 -11.21 -0.73
CA ARG A 21 3.92 -9.87 -0.49
C ARG A 21 4.33 -8.90 -1.59
N PHE A 22 3.69 -7.75 -1.66
CA PHE A 22 4.22 -6.57 -2.37
C PHE A 22 3.90 -5.29 -1.61
N SER A 23 4.78 -4.29 -1.74
CA SER A 23 4.59 -3.01 -1.07
C SER A 23 4.61 -1.82 -2.02
N ILE A 24 3.77 -0.83 -1.76
CA ILE A 24 3.79 0.50 -2.37
C ILE A 24 4.16 1.51 -1.27
N ASN A 25 5.26 2.24 -1.48
CA ASN A 25 5.72 3.26 -0.55
C ASN A 25 5.54 4.64 -1.17
N VAL A 26 4.80 5.51 -0.48
CA VAL A 26 4.62 6.92 -0.84
C VAL A 26 5.25 7.77 0.25
N GLY A 27 6.23 8.58 -0.13
CA GLY A 27 7.02 9.34 0.81
C GLY A 27 8.04 10.24 0.13
N HIS A 28 8.79 10.97 0.94
CA HIS A 28 9.85 11.84 0.46
C HIS A 28 11.10 11.03 0.07
N ASN A 29 11.40 9.97 0.82
CA ASN A 29 12.50 9.04 0.56
C ASN A 29 12.27 7.72 1.34
N MET A 30 13.26 6.82 1.36
CA MET A 30 13.18 5.52 2.05
C MET A 30 13.12 5.61 3.59
N GLU A 31 13.46 6.78 4.15
CA GLU A 31 13.42 7.03 5.60
C GLU A 31 12.16 7.80 6.03
N ILE A 32 11.54 8.54 5.12
CA ILE A 32 10.33 9.33 5.36
C ILE A 32 9.23 8.83 4.43
N ILE A 33 8.44 7.88 4.93
CA ILE A 33 7.34 7.20 4.23
C ILE A 33 6.03 7.64 4.90
N ALA A 34 5.23 8.42 4.18
CA ALA A 34 3.92 8.87 4.64
C ALA A 34 2.87 7.75 4.57
N LEU A 35 3.03 6.84 3.61
CA LEU A 35 2.20 5.65 3.47
C LEU A 35 3.03 4.48 2.98
N HIS A 36 3.12 3.44 3.80
CA HIS A 36 3.51 2.10 3.42
C HIS A 36 2.24 1.27 3.28
N PHE A 37 1.96 0.82 2.06
CA PHE A 37 0.92 -0.15 1.78
C PHE A 37 1.61 -1.48 1.50
N ASP A 38 1.34 -2.52 2.30
CA ASP A 38 1.96 -3.85 2.12
C ASP A 38 0.88 -4.94 2.06
N ALA A 39 0.73 -5.57 0.90
CA ALA A 39 -0.21 -6.66 0.70
C ALA A 39 0.46 -7.99 1.02
N HIS A 40 0.16 -8.57 2.17
CA HIS A 40 0.65 -9.88 2.60
C HIS A 40 -0.25 -11.00 2.05
N PHE A 41 0.27 -11.81 1.13
CA PHE A 41 -0.39 -13.03 0.70
C PHE A 41 -0.20 -14.13 1.74
N ASN A 42 1.05 -14.33 2.17
CA ASN A 42 1.42 -15.19 3.29
C ASN A 42 2.79 -14.75 3.83
N TYR A 43 2.79 -13.86 4.83
CA TYR A 43 4.02 -13.26 5.35
C TYR A 43 3.91 -13.00 6.85
N ARG A 44 4.90 -13.48 7.63
CA ARG A 44 5.00 -13.25 9.09
C ARG A 44 3.73 -13.58 9.90
N GLY A 45 2.95 -14.57 9.45
CA GLY A 45 1.71 -15.00 10.13
C GLY A 45 0.45 -14.32 9.58
N ASP A 46 0.58 -13.24 8.81
CA ASP A 46 -0.53 -12.66 8.07
C ASP A 46 -0.81 -13.45 6.79
N LYS A 47 -2.10 -13.65 6.49
CA LYS A 47 -2.57 -14.26 5.25
C LYS A 47 -3.68 -13.42 4.66
N HIS A 48 -3.53 -13.05 3.38
CA HIS A 48 -4.45 -12.15 2.69
C HIS A 48 -4.81 -10.92 3.55
N THR A 49 -3.79 -10.18 3.97
CA THR A 49 -3.93 -9.02 4.84
C THR A 49 -3.19 -7.85 4.24
N ILE A 50 -3.80 -6.68 4.24
CA ILE A 50 -3.11 -5.44 3.90
C ILE A 50 -2.62 -4.84 5.22
N VAL A 51 -1.33 -4.55 5.31
CA VAL A 51 -0.72 -3.82 6.43
C VAL A 51 -0.38 -2.42 5.95
N LEU A 52 -0.87 -1.43 6.68
CA LEU A 52 -0.58 -0.02 6.46
C LEU A 52 0.30 0.51 7.59
N ASN A 53 1.29 1.33 7.27
CA ASN A 53 2.13 2.00 8.25
C ASN A 53 2.73 3.31 7.71
N SER A 54 3.44 4.04 8.57
CA SER A 54 4.22 5.25 8.29
C SER A 54 5.61 5.14 8.93
N LYS A 55 6.56 5.93 8.42
CA LYS A 55 7.93 6.05 8.93
C LYS A 55 8.39 7.51 8.82
N GLN A 56 8.89 8.09 9.91
CA GLN A 56 9.32 9.50 9.97
C GLN A 56 10.78 9.63 10.41
N GLY A 57 11.71 9.07 9.63
CA GLY A 57 13.16 9.17 9.90
C GLY A 57 13.63 8.32 11.09
N GLY A 58 12.88 7.28 11.44
CA GLY A 58 13.13 6.42 12.59
C GLY A 58 12.48 5.04 12.42
N PRO A 59 12.07 4.37 13.51
CA PRO A 59 11.34 3.11 13.39
C PRO A 59 9.98 3.31 12.70
N TRP A 60 9.39 2.20 12.28
CA TRP A 60 8.01 2.14 11.84
C TRP A 60 7.05 2.56 12.96
N GLU A 61 5.94 3.19 12.60
CA GLU A 61 4.88 3.59 13.53
C GLU A 61 3.90 2.43 13.79
N GLU A 62 2.72 2.75 14.33
CA GLU A 62 1.68 1.75 14.62
C GLU A 62 1.04 1.22 13.33
N GLU A 63 1.00 -0.11 13.21
CA GLU A 63 0.44 -0.77 12.04
C GLU A 63 -1.10 -0.81 12.08
N GLN A 64 -1.71 -0.51 10.94
CA GLN A 64 -3.13 -0.78 10.69
C GLN A 64 -3.26 -1.99 9.78
N ARG A 65 -4.23 -2.87 10.05
CA ARG A 65 -4.43 -4.11 9.31
C ARG A 65 -5.84 -4.17 8.74
N GLU A 66 -5.94 -4.47 7.46
CA GLU A 66 -7.19 -4.62 6.74
C GLU A 66 -7.32 -6.04 6.18
N SER A 67 -8.45 -6.69 6.44
CA SER A 67 -8.74 -8.05 5.97
C SER A 67 -9.39 -8.09 4.58
N ASN A 68 -9.80 -6.94 4.04
CA ASN A 68 -10.30 -6.86 2.67
C ASN A 68 -9.10 -6.91 1.69
N PHE A 69 -8.93 -8.05 1.02
CA PHE A 69 -7.74 -8.34 0.22
C PHE A 69 -8.10 -8.69 -1.24
N PRO A 70 -8.23 -7.68 -2.12
CA PRO A 70 -8.62 -7.89 -3.51
C PRO A 70 -7.39 -8.06 -4.43
N PHE A 71 -6.44 -8.90 -4.03
CA PHE A 71 -5.28 -9.21 -4.85
C PHE A 71 -5.18 -10.72 -5.07
N GLU A 72 -4.91 -11.10 -6.31
CA GLU A 72 -4.85 -12.50 -6.71
C GLU A 72 -3.57 -12.76 -7.51
N GLU A 73 -2.98 -13.93 -7.31
CA GLU A 73 -1.80 -14.38 -8.05
C GLU A 73 -2.06 -14.33 -9.56
N GLY A 74 -1.12 -13.73 -10.31
CA GLY A 74 -1.19 -13.67 -11.77
C GLY A 74 -2.24 -12.70 -12.33
N LYS A 75 -2.94 -11.93 -11.48
CA LYS A 75 -3.93 -10.93 -11.91
C LYS A 75 -3.40 -9.50 -11.84
N GLU A 76 -4.01 -8.65 -12.67
CA GLU A 76 -3.77 -7.21 -12.60
C GLU A 76 -4.50 -6.61 -11.40
N PHE A 77 -3.93 -5.55 -10.85
CA PHE A 77 -4.54 -4.80 -9.77
C PHE A 77 -4.42 -3.31 -10.03
N GLN A 78 -5.31 -2.55 -9.41
CA GLN A 78 -5.20 -1.10 -9.32
C GLN A 78 -5.32 -0.65 -7.86
N VAL A 79 -4.35 0.15 -7.41
CA VAL A 79 -4.43 0.89 -6.15
C VAL A 79 -4.55 2.38 -6.48
N ARG A 80 -5.58 3.02 -5.92
CA ARG A 80 -5.80 4.47 -6.05
C ARG A 80 -5.66 5.11 -4.68
N LEU A 81 -4.79 6.09 -4.60
CA LEU A 81 -4.54 6.89 -3.40
C LEU A 81 -5.02 8.32 -3.64
N CYS A 82 -6.04 8.72 -2.89
CA CYS A 82 -6.50 10.10 -2.83
C CYS A 82 -6.02 10.70 -1.51
N THR A 83 -5.30 11.82 -1.56
CA THR A 83 -4.87 12.52 -0.34
C THR A 83 -5.66 13.80 -0.13
N GLY A 84 -6.07 14.04 1.11
CA GLY A 84 -6.46 15.35 1.61
C GLY A 84 -5.35 15.96 2.47
N ARG A 85 -5.59 17.15 3.04
CA ARG A 85 -4.62 17.80 3.93
C ARG A 85 -4.32 17.00 5.20
N HIS A 86 -5.24 16.16 5.66
CA HIS A 86 -5.15 15.43 6.92
C HIS A 86 -5.64 13.97 6.82
N TRP A 87 -5.88 13.48 5.61
CA TRP A 87 -6.42 12.13 5.41
C TRP A 87 -5.89 11.53 4.12
N ALA A 88 -5.88 10.21 4.05
CA ALA A 88 -5.67 9.46 2.82
C ALA A 88 -6.83 8.46 2.67
N ARG A 89 -7.27 8.22 1.43
CA ARG A 89 -8.18 7.11 1.10
C ARG A 89 -7.50 6.22 0.09
N LEU A 90 -7.58 4.92 0.37
CA LEU A 90 -7.11 3.86 -0.49
C LEU A 90 -8.31 3.17 -1.11
N PHE A 91 -8.27 3.01 -2.43
CA PHE A 91 -9.20 2.17 -3.16
C PHE A 91 -8.39 1.10 -3.86
N THR A 92 -8.84 -0.13 -3.72
CA THR A 92 -8.21 -1.31 -4.33
C THR A 92 -9.25 -1.97 -5.23
N ASP A 93 -8.87 -2.21 -6.48
CA ASP A 93 -9.73 -2.86 -7.47
C ASP A 93 -9.00 -4.06 -8.08
N ALA A 94 -9.71 -5.18 -8.17
CA ALA A 94 -9.23 -6.41 -8.81
C ALA A 94 -9.71 -6.39 -10.25
N ARG A 95 -8.78 -6.51 -11.21
CA ARG A 95 -9.12 -6.62 -12.63
C ARG A 95 -9.00 -8.06 -13.12
#